data_AF-A0A379AJW3-F1
#
_entry.id   AF-A0A379AJW3-F1
#
_cell.length_a   1.000
_cell.length_b   1.000
_cell.length_c   1.000
_cell.angle_alpha   90.00
_cell.angle_beta   90.00
_cell.angle_gamma   90.00
#
_symmetry.space_group_name_H-M   'P 1'
#
loop_
_entity.id
_entity.type
_entity.pdbx_description
1 polymer ?
#
loop_
_entity_poly.entity_id
_entity_poly.type
_entity_poly.pdbx_seq_one_letter_code
_entity_poly.pdbx_strand_id
1 'polypeptide(L)' 'MIQKQLGTDVAEVHDIAKSTKEDLEAFDILLLGIPTWYYGEAQCDWDDFFPDAGRDRF' A
#
# COMPACT_ATOMS: atom_id res chain seq x y z
N MET A 1 -11.74 -6.47 9.01
CA MET A 1 -10.78 -6.60 7.90
C MET A 1 -11.55 -6.45 6.60
N ILE A 2 -11.14 -5.54 5.72
CA ILE A 2 -11.84 -5.24 4.46
C ILE A 2 -11.98 -6.49 3.59
N GLN A 3 -10.91 -7.28 3.46
CA GLN A 3 -10.92 -8.56 2.74
C GLN A 3 -12.05 -9.51 3.20
N LYS A 4 -12.38 -9.55 4.50
CA LYS A 4 -13.47 -10.42 5.01
C LYS A 4 -14.85 -10.00 4.52
N GLN A 5 -15.04 -8.73 4.16
CA GLN A 5 -16.30 -8.24 3.58
C GLN A 5 -16.37 -8.46 2.07
N LEU A 6 -15.21 -8.50 1.39
CA LEU A 6 -15.10 -8.72 -0.06
C LEU A 6 -15.07 -10.21 -0.44
N GLY A 7 -14.51 -11.07 0.42
CA GLY A 7 -14.21 -12.47 0.11
C GLY A 7 -12.75 -12.68 -0.25
N THR A 8 -12.18 -13.83 0.13
CA THR A 8 -10.78 -14.18 -0.17
C THR A 8 -10.55 -14.59 -1.62
N ASP A 9 -11.63 -14.85 -2.36
CA ASP A 9 -11.67 -15.11 -3.79
C ASP A 9 -11.65 -13.83 -4.63
N VAL A 10 -11.97 -12.68 -4.02
CA VAL A 10 -12.04 -11.37 -4.70
C VAL A 10 -10.87 -10.47 -4.34
N ALA A 11 -10.37 -10.55 -3.11
CA ALA A 11 -9.32 -9.67 -2.62
C ALA A 11 -8.21 -10.42 -1.88
N GLU A 12 -6.98 -10.01 -2.13
CA GLU A 12 -5.77 -10.50 -1.46
C GLU A 12 -5.20 -9.43 -0.52
N VAL A 13 -4.51 -9.86 0.54
CA VAL A 13 -3.89 -8.95 1.52
C VAL A 13 -2.39 -9.07 1.40
N HIS A 14 -1.75 -7.94 1.08
CA HIS A 14 -0.31 -7.83 0.90
C HIS A 14 0.30 -6.99 2.02
N ASP A 15 1.46 -7.44 2.49
CA ASP A 15 2.35 -6.67 3.36
C ASP A 15 3.34 -5.93 2.46
N ILE A 16 3.30 -4.59 2.48
CA ILE A 16 4.08 -3.77 1.55
C ILE A 16 5.59 -3.98 1.73
N ALA A 17 6.04 -4.28 2.96
CA ALA A 17 7.45 -4.53 3.26
C ALA A 17 7.99 -5.80 2.57
N LYS A 18 7.12 -6.65 2.04
CA LYS A 18 7.45 -7.93 1.38
C LYS A 18 6.99 -7.99 -0.07
N SER A 19 6.30 -6.97 -0.54
CA SER A 19 5.74 -6.94 -1.89
C SER A 19 6.73 -6.26 -2.84
N THR A 20 6.62 -6.53 -4.13
CA THR A 20 7.32 -5.78 -5.19
C THR A 20 6.34 -4.93 -5.99
N LYS A 21 6.85 -4.10 -6.91
CA LYS A 21 5.97 -3.29 -7.79
C LYS A 21 5.13 -4.16 -8.70
N GLU A 22 5.71 -5.25 -9.20
CA GLU A 22 5.07 -6.22 -10.08
C GLU A 22 3.89 -6.92 -9.37
N ASP A 23 3.97 -7.13 -8.05
CA ASP A 23 2.85 -7.68 -7.28
C ASP A 23 1.64 -6.75 -7.32
N LEU A 24 1.85 -5.42 -7.32
CA LEU A 24 0.75 -4.44 -7.40
C LEU A 24 0.20 -4.33 -8.82
N GLU A 25 1.06 -4.41 -9.83
CA GLU A 25 0.67 -4.35 -11.25
C GLU A 25 -0.21 -5.52 -11.68
N ALA A 26 -0.22 -6.62 -10.92
CA ALA A 26 -1.09 -7.76 -11.14
C ALA A 26 -2.58 -7.48 -10.82
N PHE A 27 -2.90 -6.35 -10.19
CA PHE A 27 -4.26 -6.02 -9.76
C PHE A 27 -4.81 -4.78 -10.47
N ASP A 28 -6.04 -4.87 -10.96
CA ASP A 28 -6.75 -3.73 -11.55
C ASP A 28 -7.21 -2.70 -10.50
N ILE A 29 -7.42 -3.14 -9.26
CA ILE A 29 -7.94 -2.32 -8.15
C ILE A 29 -7.02 -2.47 -6.95
N LEU A 30 -6.51 -1.33 -6.46
CA LEU A 30 -5.65 -1.26 -5.29
C LEU A 30 -6.35 -0.56 -4.13
N LEU A 31 -6.36 -1.19 -2.96
CA LEU A 31 -6.80 -0.60 -1.70
C LEU A 31 -5.58 -0.44 -0.78
N LEU A 32 -5.05 0.78 -0.69
CA LEU A 32 -3.81 1.05 0.05
C LEU A 32 -4.12 1.56 1.46
N GLY A 33 -3.72 0.78 2.47
CA GLY A 33 -3.78 1.18 3.87
C GLY A 33 -2.44 1.73 4.34
N ILE A 34 -2.25 3.04 4.24
CA ILE A 34 -0.99 3.71 4.62
C ILE A 34 -1.17 4.38 5.99
N PRO A 35 -0.55 3.87 7.06
CA PRO A 35 -0.56 4.55 8.35
C PRO A 35 0.36 5.77 8.32
N THR A 36 -0.04 6.83 9.03
CA THR A 36 0.80 8.02 9.24
C THR A 36 1.58 7.89 10.55
N TRP A 37 2.85 8.29 10.54
CA TRP A 37 3.72 8.36 11.69
C TRP A 37 3.98 9.82 12.08
N TYR A 38 4.51 10.02 13.29
CA TYR A 38 4.87 11.32 13.89
C TYR A 38 3.90 12.48 13.56
N TYR A 39 4.30 13.36 12.64
CA TYR A 39 3.59 14.59 12.29
C TYR A 39 2.84 14.46 10.95
N GLY A 40 2.58 13.24 10.50
CA GLY A 40 1.83 12.94 9.29
C GLY A 40 2.69 12.30 8.18
N GLU A 41 3.94 11.95 8.46
CA GLU A 41 4.80 11.25 7.52
C GLU A 41 4.26 9.84 7.22
N ALA A 42 4.56 9.30 6.05
CA ALA A 42 4.29 7.89 5.77
C ALA A 42 5.20 7.00 6.63
N GLN A 43 4.75 5.77 6.88
CA GLN A 43 5.62 4.75 7.47
C GLN A 43 6.80 4.43 6.54
N CYS A 44 7.96 4.12 7.12
CA CYS A 44 9.21 3.86 6.39
C CYS A 44 9.08 2.81 5.26
N ASP A 45 8.31 1.74 5.45
CA ASP A 45 8.13 0.71 4.42
C ASP A 45 7.44 1.25 3.16
N TRP A 46 6.55 2.23 3.32
CA TRP A 46 5.90 2.91 2.20
C TRP A 46 6.80 3.93 1.53
N ASP A 47 7.63 4.64 2.31
CA ASP A 47 8.65 5.55 1.75
C ASP A 47 9.71 4.76 0.96
N ASP A 48 10.11 3.58 1.42
CA ASP A 48 11.06 2.73 0.70
C ASP A 48 10.44 2.15 -0.58
N PHE A 49 9.16 1.77 -0.53
CA PHE A 49 8.45 1.19 -1.67
C PHE A 49 8.09 2.25 -2.73
N PHE A 50 7.67 3.44 -2.29
CA PHE A 50 7.36 4.59 -3.13
C PHE A 50 8.10 5.86 -2.65
N PRO A 51 9.41 5.97 -2.93
CA PRO A 51 10.22 7.09 -2.44
C PRO A 51 9.76 8.46 -2.95
N ASP A 52 9.01 8.51 -4.05
CA ASP A 52 8.51 9.73 -4.67
C ASP A 52 7.04 10.05 -4.31
N ALA A 53 6.33 9.14 -3.62
CA ALA A 53 4.92 9.32 -3.26
C ALA A 53 4.75 10.36 -2.14
N GLY A 54 4.84 11.63 -2.51
CA GLY A 54 4.72 12.76 -1.59
C GLY A 54 5.63 13.94 -1.94
N ARG A 55 6.62 13.72 -2.81
CA ARG A 55 7.61 14.75 -3.19
C ARG A 55 7.13 15.71 -4.29
N ASP A 56 6.09 15.34 -5.05
CA ASP A 56 5.51 16.18 -6.12
C ASP A 56 4.41 17.15 -5.63
N ARG A 57 4.32 17.39 -4.32
CA ARG A 57 3.41 18.42 -3.77
C ARG A 57 4.19 19.62 -3.26
N PHE A 58 4.97 20.29 -4.11
CA PHE A 58 5.18 21.75 -4.19
C PHE A 58 5.93 22.11 -5.48
#